data_AF-A0A673H8Y5-F1
#
_entry.id   AF-A0A673H8Y5-F1
#
_cell.length_a   1.000
_cell.length_b   1.000
_cell.length_c   1.000
_cell.angle_alpha   90.00
_cell.angle_beta   90.00
_cell.angle_gamma   90.00
#
_symmetry.space_group_name_H-M   'P 1'
#
loop_
_entity.id
_entity.type
_entity.pdbx_description
1 polymer ?
#
loop_
_entity_poly.entity_id
_entity_poly.type
_entity_poly.pdbx_seq_one_letter_code
_entity_poly.pdbx_strand_id
1 'polypeptide(L)'
;ANDQDPHEAQSEEDDNESAEGHVPLELFAEFLQAVMTKNYQLAKKLCQMILIYEPQNSEAKSFLPLIEEKLLIEADEESDDDDEYDTSDDDDDVEDDDESSYDESSDTDEESTDSTDDTLSSSS
;
A
#
# COMPACT_ATOMS: atom_id res chain seq x y z
N ALA A 1 -45.69 28.12 11.11
CA ALA A 1 -45.04 26.81 11.27
C ALA A 1 -43.56 27.05 11.12
N ASN A 2 -42.82 26.70 12.16
CA ASN A 2 -41.36 26.72 12.21
C ASN A 2 -40.80 25.54 11.38
N ASP A 3 -39.49 25.56 11.18
CA ASP A 3 -38.63 24.47 10.69
C ASP A 3 -38.43 24.37 9.19
N GLN A 4 -37.40 25.06 8.71
CA GLN A 4 -36.63 24.56 7.58
C GLN A 4 -35.16 24.95 7.73
N ASP A 5 -34.42 24.04 8.36
CA ASP A 5 -32.97 23.81 8.25
C ASP A 5 -32.78 22.31 8.59
N PRO A 6 -31.85 21.54 7.99
CA PRO A 6 -30.77 21.89 7.09
C PRO A 6 -30.90 21.24 5.70
N HIS A 7 -30.28 21.86 4.70
CA HIS A 7 -29.76 21.11 3.57
C HIS A 7 -28.60 20.24 4.09
N GLU A 8 -28.89 19.01 4.51
CA GLU A 8 -27.90 17.92 4.55
C GLU A 8 -27.57 17.58 3.09
N ALA A 9 -26.71 18.40 2.47
CA ALA A 9 -25.98 18.00 1.29
C ALA A 9 -24.97 16.95 1.77
N GLN A 10 -25.39 15.70 1.66
CA GLN A 10 -24.57 14.53 1.93
C GLN A 10 -23.26 14.67 1.17
N SER A 11 -22.18 14.47 1.93
CA SER A 11 -20.80 14.47 1.51
C SER A 11 -20.62 13.75 0.17
N GLU A 12 -20.23 14.53 -0.83
CA GLU A 12 -19.07 14.26 -1.69
C GLU A 12 -18.89 12.78 -2.02
N GLU A 13 -19.70 12.31 -2.96
CA GLU A 13 -19.43 11.11 -3.75
C GLU A 13 -18.25 11.43 -4.69
N ASP A 14 -17.04 11.54 -4.15
CA ASP A 14 -15.81 11.64 -4.95
C ASP A 14 -15.34 10.23 -5.30
N ASP A 15 -16.11 9.58 -6.18
CA ASP A 15 -15.85 8.25 -6.74
C ASP A 15 -14.86 8.36 -7.93
N ASN A 16 -13.77 9.12 -7.75
CA ASN A 16 -12.76 9.33 -8.79
C ASN A 16 -11.39 9.84 -8.28
N GLU A 17 -10.86 9.27 -7.21
CA GLU A 17 -9.41 9.18 -7.03
C GLU A 17 -9.01 7.75 -7.36
N SER A 18 -8.12 7.59 -8.35
CA SER A 18 -7.44 6.34 -8.64
C SER A 18 -7.12 5.60 -7.34
N ALA A 19 -7.37 4.29 -7.28
CA ALA A 19 -6.94 3.43 -6.17
C ALA A 19 -5.40 3.32 -6.04
N GLU A 20 -4.69 4.39 -6.40
CA GLU A 20 -3.25 4.60 -6.36
C GLU A 20 -2.86 4.70 -4.88
N GLY A 21 -2.43 3.59 -4.31
CA GLY A 21 -2.03 3.50 -2.90
C GLY A 21 -3.03 2.79 -2.00
N HIS A 22 -4.13 2.23 -2.53
CA HIS A 22 -4.96 1.31 -1.74
C HIS A 22 -4.54 -0.15 -1.94
N VAL A 23 -4.52 -0.90 -0.84
CA VAL A 23 -4.18 -2.32 -0.84
C VAL A 23 -5.24 -3.10 -1.61
N PRO A 24 -4.86 -3.94 -2.60
CA PRO A 24 -5.82 -4.82 -3.28
C PRO A 24 -6.53 -5.75 -2.29
N LEU A 25 -7.85 -5.90 -2.41
CA LEU A 25 -8.65 -6.71 -1.49
C LEU A 25 -8.14 -8.16 -1.41
N GLU A 26 -7.71 -8.72 -2.53
CA GLU A 26 -7.13 -10.06 -2.61
C GLU A 26 -5.88 -10.19 -1.74
N LEU A 27 -5.00 -9.17 -1.75
CA LEU A 27 -3.78 -9.16 -0.96
C LEU A 27 -4.10 -9.14 0.55
N PHE A 28 -5.07 -8.33 0.95
CA PHE A 28 -5.49 -8.26 2.35
C PHE A 28 -6.20 -9.53 2.81
N ALA A 29 -7.05 -10.12 1.98
CA ALA A 29 -7.71 -11.39 2.27
C ALA A 29 -6.69 -12.54 2.41
N GLU A 30 -5.69 -12.60 1.53
CA GLU A 30 -4.61 -13.58 1.62
C GLU A 30 -3.76 -13.38 2.89
N PHE A 31 -3.48 -12.13 3.26
CA PHE A 31 -2.79 -11.82 4.52
C PHE A 31 -3.55 -12.37 5.72
N LEU A 32 -4.86 -12.08 5.82
CA LEU A 32 -5.71 -12.58 6.90
C LEU A 32 -5.76 -14.11 6.91
N GLN A 33 -5.87 -14.75 5.75
CA GLN A 33 -5.83 -16.20 5.65
C GLN A 33 -4.50 -16.78 6.13
N ALA A 34 -3.36 -16.18 5.76
CA ALA A 34 -2.03 -16.59 6.22
C ALA A 34 -1.91 -16.50 7.75
N VAL A 35 -2.41 -15.40 8.35
CA VAL A 35 -2.45 -15.25 9.82
C VAL A 35 -3.33 -16.32 10.47
N MET A 36 -4.53 -16.58 9.94
CA MET A 36 -5.46 -17.57 10.49
C MET A 36 -4.94 -19.01 10.39
N THR A 37 -4.18 -19.30 9.33
CA THR A 37 -3.54 -20.62 9.12
C THR A 37 -2.17 -20.74 9.78
N LYS A 38 -1.73 -19.71 10.53
CA LYS A 38 -0.41 -19.62 11.17
C LYS A 38 0.76 -19.74 10.19
N ASN A 39 0.54 -19.40 8.92
CA ASN A 39 1.63 -19.30 7.96
C ASN A 39 2.29 -17.92 8.11
N TYR A 40 3.04 -17.74 9.20
CA TYR A 40 3.63 -16.45 9.55
C TYR A 40 4.72 -16.00 8.56
N GLN A 41 5.35 -16.95 7.86
CA GLN A 41 6.31 -16.65 6.78
C GLN A 41 5.63 -15.94 5.60
N LEU A 42 4.46 -16.44 5.19
CA LEU A 42 3.65 -15.79 4.16
C LEU A 42 3.04 -14.49 4.68
N ALA A 43 2.50 -14.49 5.91
CA ALA A 43 1.91 -13.32 6.53
C ALA A 43 2.90 -12.14 6.61
N LYS A 44 4.18 -12.39 6.92
CA LYS A 44 5.23 -11.35 6.95
C LYS A 44 5.39 -10.68 5.59
N LYS A 45 5.51 -11.48 4.53
CA LYS A 45 5.66 -10.97 3.15
C LYS A 45 4.46 -10.15 2.71
N LEU A 46 3.25 -10.66 2.97
CA LEU A 46 2.02 -9.97 2.62
C LEU A 46 1.84 -8.67 3.43
N CYS A 47 2.21 -8.67 4.72
CA CYS A 47 2.21 -7.47 5.57
C CYS A 47 3.17 -6.38 5.04
N GLN A 48 4.36 -6.78 4.59
CA GLN A 48 5.30 -5.85 3.94
C GLN A 48 4.75 -5.32 2.62
N MET A 49 4.12 -6.16 1.80
CA MET A 49 3.47 -5.70 0.56
C MET A 49 2.35 -4.70 0.86
N ILE A 50 1.52 -4.95 1.88
CA ILE A 50 0.47 -4.04 2.34
C ILE A 50 1.07 -2.66 2.68
N LEU A 51 2.22 -2.61 3.36
CA LEU A 51 2.92 -1.38 3.70
C LEU A 51 3.53 -0.64 2.49
N ILE A 52 3.80 -1.34 1.37
CA ILE A 52 4.23 -0.69 0.13
C ILE A 52 3.07 0.08 -0.51
N TYR A 53 1.86 -0.49 -0.48
CA TYR A 53 0.65 0.19 -0.97
C TYR A 53 0.22 1.30 0.00
N GLU A 54 0.11 0.99 1.29
CA GLU A 54 -0.35 1.90 2.33
C GLU A 54 0.74 2.11 3.40
N PRO A 55 1.78 2.92 3.12
CA PRO A 55 2.89 3.13 4.04
C PRO A 55 2.49 3.80 5.36
N GLN A 56 1.29 4.38 5.44
CA GLN A 56 0.75 4.99 6.65
C GLN A 56 -0.23 4.10 7.41
N ASN A 57 -0.45 2.86 6.96
CA ASN A 57 -1.32 1.91 7.63
C ASN A 57 -0.74 1.51 9.00
N SER A 58 -1.33 2.05 10.07
CA SER A 58 -0.88 1.82 11.46
C SER A 58 -1.04 0.37 11.91
N GLU A 59 -2.06 -0.31 11.38
CA GLU A 59 -2.41 -1.67 11.70
C GLU A 59 -1.32 -2.61 11.17
N ALA A 60 -0.96 -2.48 9.88
CA ALA A 60 0.10 -3.27 9.27
C ALA A 60 1.46 -3.06 9.98
N LYS A 61 1.78 -1.81 10.34
CA LYS A 61 2.98 -1.49 11.15
C LYS A 61 2.97 -2.19 12.51
N SER A 62 1.79 -2.31 13.13
CA SER A 62 1.63 -2.98 14.43
C SER A 62 1.65 -4.50 14.30
N PHE A 63 1.18 -5.06 13.18
CA PHE A 63 1.19 -6.50 12.93
C PHE A 63 2.59 -7.06 12.64
N LEU A 64 3.43 -6.30 11.93
CA LEU A 64 4.76 -6.77 11.52
C LEU A 64 5.61 -7.30 12.69
N PRO A 65 5.83 -6.56 13.81
CA PRO A 65 6.63 -7.07 14.92
C PRO A 65 5.99 -8.29 15.60
N LEU A 66 4.65 -8.37 15.64
CA LEU A 66 3.94 -9.52 16.21
C LEU A 66 4.13 -10.79 15.37
N ILE A 67 4.18 -10.66 14.04
CA ILE A 67 4.43 -11.77 13.12
C ILE A 67 5.89 -12.24 13.26
N GLU A 68 6.83 -11.32 13.41
CA GLU A 68 8.25 -11.65 13.64
C GLU A 68 8.46 -12.37 14.97
N GLU A 69 7.81 -11.91 16.04
CA GLU A 69 7.81 -12.60 17.33
C GLU A 69 7.26 -14.04 17.20
N LYS A 70 6.16 -14.23 16.45
CA LYS A 70 5.61 -15.57 16.23
C LYS A 70 6.56 -16.49 15.48
N LEU A 71 7.28 -15.97 14.49
CA LEU A 71 8.28 -16.74 13.76
C LEU A 71 9.46 -17.14 14.64
N LEU A 72 9.89 -16.28 15.57
CA LEU A 72 10.96 -16.60 16.50
C LEU A 72 10.56 -17.71 17.48
N ILE A 73 9.34 -17.64 18.01
CA ILE A 73 8.80 -18.67 18.92
C ILE A 73 8.65 -20.02 18.18
N GLU A 74 8.14 -20.02 16.94
CA GLU A 74 8.01 -21.27 16.16
C GLU A 74 9.36 -21.88 15.81
N ALA A 75 10.38 -21.07 15.54
CA ALA A 75 11.73 -21.57 15.33
C ALA A 75 12.31 -22.20 16.60
N ASP A 76 12.07 -21.61 17.77
CA ASP A 76 12.53 -22.13 19.07
C ASP A 76 11.80 -23.42 19.46
N GLU A 77 10.50 -23.54 19.19
CA GLU A 77 9.70 -24.75 19.43
C GLU A 77 10.08 -25.93 18.50
N GLU A 78 10.61 -25.66 17.31
CA GLU A 78 11.14 -26.69 16.40
C GLU A 78 12.59 -27.10 16.76
N SER A 79 13.27 -26.33 17.61
CA SER A 79 14.69 -26.48 17.97
C SER A 79 14.94 -27.09 19.35
N ASP A 80 14.04 -27.91 19.88
CA ASP A 80 14.23 -28.60 21.18
C ASP A 80 15.21 -29.81 21.10
N ASP A 81 16.17 -29.78 20.17
CA ASP A 81 17.32 -30.68 20.10
C ASP A 81 18.54 -29.92 19.53
N ASP A 82 19.54 -29.68 20.39
CA ASP A 82 20.91 -29.17 20.13
C ASP A 82 21.19 -27.65 20.36
N ASP A 83 21.44 -27.34 21.64
CA ASP A 83 22.55 -26.57 22.23
C ASP A 83 23.19 -25.30 21.56
N GLU A 84 23.50 -24.36 22.48
CA GLU A 84 24.55 -23.32 22.46
C GLU A 84 24.35 -22.00 21.65
N TYR A 85 24.27 -20.91 22.44
CA TYR A 85 24.60 -19.49 22.19
C TYR A 85 25.03 -19.05 20.76
N ASP A 86 24.49 -17.92 20.31
CA ASP A 86 25.34 -16.77 19.98
C ASP A 86 24.57 -15.46 20.09
N THR A 87 25.14 -14.53 20.83
CA THR A 87 24.68 -13.15 20.93
C THR A 87 25.54 -12.37 19.95
N SER A 88 25.01 -11.99 18.80
CA SER A 88 25.62 -10.93 17.99
C SER A 88 24.58 -9.91 17.63
N ASP A 89 24.52 -8.91 18.50
CA ASP A 89 24.25 -7.51 18.19
C ASP A 89 24.85 -7.17 16.82
N ASP A 90 23.98 -6.91 15.83
CA ASP A 90 24.37 -6.32 14.55
C ASP A 90 23.57 -5.03 14.39
N ASP A 91 24.18 -4.00 14.97
CA ASP A 91 23.87 -2.59 14.78
C ASP A 91 24.27 -2.23 13.33
N ASP A 92 23.31 -2.31 12.40
CA ASP A 92 23.51 -1.75 11.06
C ASP A 92 22.78 -0.39 10.99
N ASP A 93 23.55 0.60 11.42
CA ASP A 93 23.39 2.04 11.27
C ASP A 93 23.17 2.39 9.78
N VAL A 94 21.91 2.53 9.37
CA VAL A 94 21.58 3.05 8.04
C VAL A 94 21.68 4.58 8.08
N GLU A 95 22.91 5.03 7.81
CA GLU A 95 23.30 6.40 7.54
C GLU A 95 22.38 7.06 6.50
N ASP A 96 21.79 8.17 6.92
CA ASP A 96 21.13 9.20 6.11
C ASP A 96 22.19 9.86 5.22
N ASP A 97 22.05 9.78 3.89
CA ASP A 97 22.88 10.57 2.97
C ASP A 97 22.11 10.94 1.69
N ASP A 98 21.89 12.25 1.57
CA ASP A 98 22.07 13.07 0.36
C ASP A 98 21.01 12.92 -0.77
N GLU A 99 20.56 13.94 -1.48
CA GLU A 99 20.47 15.41 -1.38
C GLU A 99 19.62 15.79 -2.61
N SER A 100 19.05 16.98 -2.59
CA SER A 100 18.17 17.47 -3.64
C SER A 100 18.89 17.67 -4.98
N SER A 101 18.21 17.40 -6.10
CA SER A 101 18.33 18.27 -7.28
C SER A 101 17.16 18.09 -8.25
N TYR A 102 16.36 19.15 -8.27
CA TYR A 102 15.61 19.70 -9.39
C TYR A 102 16.21 19.35 -10.78
N ASP A 103 15.37 18.80 -11.66
CA ASP A 103 15.58 18.93 -13.11
C ASP A 103 14.28 19.44 -13.72
N GLU A 104 14.27 20.74 -13.98
CA GLU A 104 13.28 21.47 -14.74
C GLU A 104 13.61 21.29 -16.23
N SER A 105 12.91 20.39 -16.93
CA SER A 105 12.92 20.38 -18.40
C SER A 105 11.62 21.01 -18.90
N SER A 106 11.74 22.28 -19.27
CA SER A 106 10.77 23.01 -20.07
C SER A 106 10.86 22.55 -21.53
N ASP A 107 9.79 21.96 -22.06
CA ASP A 107 9.65 21.75 -23.51
C ASP A 107 8.24 22.12 -24.00
N THR A 108 8.17 23.40 -24.39
CA THR A 108 7.59 24.02 -25.60
C THR A 108 6.34 23.43 -26.30
N ASP A 109 5.34 24.31 -26.45
CA ASP A 109 4.29 24.44 -27.48
C ASP A 109 4.27 23.46 -28.67
N GLU A 110 3.09 22.87 -28.93
CA GLU A 110 2.56 22.80 -30.30
C GLU A 110 1.03 22.99 -30.29
N GLU A 111 0.61 24.24 -30.49
CA GLU A 111 -0.73 24.59 -30.96
C GLU A 111 -0.94 24.00 -32.36
N SER A 112 -1.98 23.20 -32.56
CA SER A 112 -2.52 22.93 -33.90
C SER A 112 -4.04 22.98 -33.87
N THR A 113 -4.53 24.14 -34.28
CA THR A 113 -5.90 24.45 -34.65
C THR A 113 -6.28 23.79 -35.98
N ASP A 114 -7.59 23.55 -36.12
CA ASP A 114 -8.34 23.62 -37.39
C ASP A 114 -8.23 22.39 -38.33
N SER A 115 -9.32 21.64 -38.50
CA SER A 115 -10.36 21.98 -39.48
C SER A 115 -11.25 20.78 -39.86
N THR A 116 -12.55 21.05 -40.00
CA THR A 116 -13.54 20.47 -40.95
C THR A 116 -13.88 18.97 -40.89
N ASP A 117 -15.13 18.65 -40.56
CA ASP A 117 -16.22 18.39 -41.53
C ASP A 117 -15.97 17.13 -42.35
N ASP A 118 -16.63 16.03 -41.98
CA ASP A 118 -17.29 15.28 -43.03
C ASP A 118 -18.56 14.61 -42.55
N THR A 119 -19.49 14.63 -43.48
CA THR A 119 -20.91 14.49 -43.33
C THR A 119 -21.34 13.03 -43.53
N LEU A 120 -22.45 12.67 -42.89
CA LEU A 120 -23.47 11.73 -43.36
C LEU A 120 -23.07 10.70 -44.44
N SER A 121 -23.05 9.41 -44.09
CA SER A 121 -23.50 8.39 -45.05
C SER A 121 -24.32 7.31 -44.37
N SER A 122 -25.63 7.41 -44.58
CA SER A 122 -26.60 6.34 -44.44
C SER A 122 -26.29 5.17 -45.39
N SER A 123 -26.85 4.00 -45.03
CA SER A 123 -27.26 2.89 -45.90
C SER A 123 -26.24 1.78 -46.19
N SER A 124 -26.49 0.60 -45.61
CA SER A 124 -26.89 -0.63 -46.33
C SER A 124 -27.53 -1.62 -45.38
#